data_AF-A0A1Y3B038-F1
#
_entry.id   AF-A0A1Y3B038-F1
#
_cell.length_a   1.000
_cell.length_b   1.000
_cell.length_c   1.000
_cell.angle_alpha   90.00
_cell.angle_beta   90.00
_cell.angle_gamma   90.00
#
_symmetry.space_group_name_H-M   'P 1'
#
loop_
_entity.id
_entity.type
_entity.pdbx_description
1 polymer ?
#
loop_
_entity_poly.entity_id
_entity_poly.type
_entity_poly.pdbx_seq_one_letter_code
_entity_poly.pdbx_strand_id
1 'polypeptide(L)'
;MNNLQSTIQRLHDQSPNARYYNLDIIKYQAHSKYGAKNAPLQIVSHWKCDENQTNLKIDYKYNSSAFVVASQPLRNVLFTANIDSNVISMVSQPDSLTKQATWKYPEISETTENSGLGSIKAKFDIANGGPSCPSSVYVQFQCIGTILSGVDFELIGSGYRLSLVKRQFCTGKIFFVVKIEKLTFKFSNLGRYYCEPGTIIKQQ
;
A
#
# COMPACT_ATOMS: atom_id res chain seq x y z
N MET A 1 16.77 -26.18 -30.69
CA MET A 1 16.84 -25.60 -29.33
C MET A 1 17.69 -24.32 -29.35
N ASN A 2 17.27 -23.26 -30.06
CA ASN A 2 18.09 -22.04 -30.28
C ASN A 2 17.36 -20.75 -29.85
N ASN A 3 16.48 -20.81 -28.85
CA ASN A 3 15.61 -19.68 -28.50
C ASN A 3 16.33 -18.60 -27.65
N LEU A 4 17.23 -19.01 -26.76
CA LEU A 4 17.95 -18.06 -25.90
C LEU A 4 18.95 -17.21 -26.71
N GLN A 5 19.78 -17.87 -27.52
CA GLN A 5 20.79 -17.19 -28.33
C GLN A 5 20.17 -16.19 -29.31
N SER A 6 19.10 -16.58 -30.02
CA SER A 6 18.41 -15.67 -30.94
C SER A 6 17.73 -14.51 -30.21
N THR A 7 17.19 -14.75 -29.01
CA THR A 7 16.61 -13.68 -28.18
C THR A 7 17.67 -12.68 -27.75
N ILE A 8 18.83 -13.15 -27.29
CA ILE A 8 19.96 -12.28 -26.90
C ILE A 8 20.47 -11.50 -28.11
N GLN A 9 20.63 -12.14 -29.27
CA GLN A 9 21.02 -11.46 -30.52
C GLN A 9 20.04 -10.34 -30.87
N ARG A 10 18.73 -10.62 -30.85
CA ARG A 10 17.72 -9.60 -31.11
C ARG A 10 17.78 -8.42 -30.13
N LEU A 11 18.02 -8.69 -28.84
CA LEU A 11 18.17 -7.63 -27.84
C LEU A 11 19.46 -6.82 -28.05
N HIS A 12 20.54 -7.47 -28.48
CA HIS A 12 21.78 -6.81 -28.85
C HIS A 12 21.60 -5.91 -30.06
N ASP A 13 20.96 -6.40 -31.12
CA ASP A 13 20.72 -5.62 -32.34
C ASP A 13 19.86 -4.37 -32.05
N GLN A 14 18.91 -4.47 -31.12
CA GLN A 14 18.09 -3.34 -30.67
C GLN A 14 18.86 -2.35 -29.78
N SER A 15 19.86 -2.80 -29.03
CA SER A 15 20.61 -1.97 -28.09
C SER A 15 22.06 -2.45 -27.93
N PRO A 16 22.93 -2.20 -28.94
CA PRO A 16 24.26 -2.79 -28.97
C PRO A 16 25.18 -2.35 -27.82
N ASN A 17 24.93 -1.15 -27.29
CA ASN A 17 25.72 -0.53 -26.22
C ASN A 17 25.19 -0.85 -24.80
N ALA A 18 24.20 -1.75 -24.66
CA ALA A 18 23.66 -2.12 -23.36
C ALA A 18 24.68 -2.92 -22.53
N ARG A 19 24.80 -2.59 -21.24
CA ARG A 19 25.70 -3.31 -20.31
C ARG A 19 25.16 -4.69 -19.90
N TYR A 20 23.85 -4.87 -19.98
CA TYR A 20 23.15 -6.11 -19.62
C TYR A 20 21.83 -6.20 -20.39
N TYR A 21 21.38 -7.42 -20.64
CA TYR A 21 20.08 -7.70 -21.26
C TYR A 21 19.19 -8.42 -20.25
N ASN A 22 18.00 -7.87 -20.00
CA ASN A 22 17.03 -8.46 -19.08
C ASN A 22 16.16 -9.47 -19.82
N LEU A 23 15.99 -10.66 -19.25
CA LEU A 23 15.17 -11.74 -19.80
C LEU A 23 14.12 -12.16 -18.77
N ASP A 24 12.86 -12.20 -19.20
CA ASP A 24 11.77 -12.74 -18.39
C ASP A 24 11.84 -14.28 -18.42
N ILE A 25 12.17 -14.90 -17.28
CA ILE A 25 12.26 -16.36 -17.17
C ILE A 25 10.94 -16.97 -16.67
N ILE A 26 10.39 -16.41 -15.58
CA ILE A 26 9.18 -16.93 -14.93
C ILE A 26 8.26 -15.77 -14.55
N LYS A 27 6.97 -15.94 -14.87
CA LYS A 27 5.89 -15.17 -14.28
C LYS A 27 5.10 -16.11 -13.38
N TYR A 28 4.91 -15.73 -12.12
CA TYR A 28 4.22 -16.56 -11.15
C TYR A 28 3.28 -15.72 -10.29
N GLN A 29 2.27 -16.38 -9.73
CA GLN A 29 1.35 -15.79 -8.77
C GLN A 29 1.51 -16.49 -7.43
N ALA A 30 1.97 -15.76 -6.42
CA ALA A 30 2.02 -16.26 -5.07
C ALA A 30 0.62 -16.21 -4.43
N HIS A 31 0.15 -17.34 -3.92
CA HIS A 31 -1.09 -17.40 -3.15
C HIS A 31 -0.78 -17.05 -1.70
N SER A 32 -1.18 -15.85 -1.28
CA SER A 32 -1.11 -15.48 0.13
C SER A 32 -2.32 -16.05 0.87
N LYS A 33 -2.11 -16.61 2.06
CA LYS A 33 -3.20 -17.02 2.95
C LYS A 33 -3.99 -15.77 3.35
N TYR A 34 -5.32 -15.86 3.32
CA TYR A 34 -6.18 -14.75 3.74
C TYR A 34 -5.89 -14.31 5.19
N GLY A 35 -6.00 -13.01 5.43
CA GLY A 35 -5.94 -12.42 6.77
C GLY A 35 -4.81 -11.40 6.97
N ALA A 36 -5.04 -10.44 7.87
CA ALA A 36 -4.13 -9.35 8.18
C ALA A 36 -2.76 -9.82 8.72
N LYS A 37 -2.68 -11.05 9.25
CA LYS A 37 -1.45 -11.65 9.78
C LYS A 37 -0.35 -11.88 8.74
N ASN A 38 -0.69 -11.96 7.46
CA ASN A 38 0.28 -12.17 6.37
C ASN A 38 0.61 -10.88 5.61
N ALA A 39 -0.01 -9.75 5.99
CA ALA A 39 0.31 -8.45 5.41
C ALA A 39 1.52 -7.86 6.13
N PRO A 40 2.58 -7.42 5.43
CA PRO A 40 3.77 -6.84 6.06
C PRO A 40 3.51 -5.47 6.71
N LEU A 41 2.40 -4.83 6.35
CA LEU A 41 1.87 -3.65 7.01
C LEU A 41 0.37 -3.85 7.27
N GLN A 42 -0.01 -3.84 8.54
CA GLN A 42 -1.40 -3.91 8.99
C GLN A 42 -1.93 -2.50 9.17
N ILE A 43 -3.15 -2.26 8.70
CA ILE A 43 -3.73 -0.91 8.68
C ILE A 43 -5.20 -0.98 9.05
N VAL A 44 -5.62 -0.06 9.91
CA VAL A 44 -7.01 0.15 10.28
C VAL A 44 -7.33 1.63 10.10
N SER A 45 -8.34 1.93 9.28
CA SER A 45 -8.81 3.30 9.10
C SER A 45 -10.17 3.48 9.78
N HIS A 46 -10.29 4.56 10.54
CA HIS A 46 -11.49 4.97 11.23
C HIS A 46 -11.93 6.32 10.69
N TRP A 47 -13.18 6.39 10.24
CA TRP A 47 -13.79 7.61 9.74
C TRP A 47 -14.94 8.02 10.63
N LYS A 48 -14.96 9.30 11.01
CA LYS A 48 -16.07 9.95 11.69
C LYS A 48 -16.48 11.16 10.87
N CYS A 49 -17.63 11.07 10.23
CA CYS A 49 -18.17 12.13 9.38
C CYS A 49 -19.31 12.85 10.11
N ASP A 50 -19.11 14.14 10.35
CA ASP A 50 -20.11 15.07 10.86
C ASP A 50 -20.50 16.06 9.74
N GLU A 51 -21.51 16.93 9.95
CA GLU A 51 -22.08 17.80 8.90
C GLU A 51 -21.07 18.78 8.28
N ASN A 52 -20.15 19.33 9.10
CA ASN A 52 -19.18 20.34 8.68
C ASN A 52 -17.73 19.87 8.79
N GLN A 53 -17.51 18.67 9.35
CA GLN A 53 -16.18 18.19 9.68
C GLN A 53 -16.11 16.67 9.50
N THR A 54 -15.02 16.18 8.91
CA THR A 54 -14.68 14.77 8.90
C THR A 54 -13.35 14.53 9.58
N ASN A 55 -13.30 13.50 10.43
CA ASN A 55 -12.08 13.05 11.07
C ASN A 55 -11.70 11.67 10.54
N LEU A 56 -10.44 11.55 10.15
CA LEU A 56 -9.79 10.32 9.75
C LEU A 56 -8.72 9.98 10.77
N LYS A 57 -8.70 8.72 11.20
CA LYS A 57 -7.59 8.12 11.92
C LYS A 57 -7.12 6.87 11.19
N ILE A 58 -5.84 6.79 10.87
CA ILE A 58 -5.21 5.61 10.28
C ILE A 58 -4.22 5.07 11.29
N ASP A 59 -4.53 3.92 11.88
CA ASP A 59 -3.59 3.19 12.72
C ASP A 59 -2.86 2.17 11.84
N TYR A 60 -1.53 2.11 11.95
CA TYR A 60 -0.71 1.17 11.20
C TYR A 60 0.25 0.43 12.12
N LYS A 61 0.57 -0.82 11.76
CA LYS A 61 1.49 -1.68 12.48
C LYS A 61 2.35 -2.49 11.51
N TYR A 62 3.67 -2.36 11.64
CA TYR A 62 4.62 -3.23 10.97
C TYR A 62 4.49 -4.67 11.46
N ASN A 63 4.55 -5.61 10.52
CA ASN A 63 4.37 -7.02 10.81
C ASN A 63 5.53 -7.84 10.27
N SER A 64 6.52 -8.12 11.12
CA SER A 64 7.68 -8.95 10.79
C SER A 64 7.34 -10.41 10.51
N SER A 65 6.26 -10.94 11.10
CA SER A 65 5.83 -12.32 10.87
C SER A 65 5.24 -12.56 9.48
N ALA A 66 5.00 -11.49 8.70
CA ALA A 66 4.58 -11.62 7.31
C ALA A 66 5.72 -12.08 6.37
N PHE A 67 6.98 -11.97 6.80
CA PHE A 67 8.14 -12.33 6.00
C PHE A 67 8.51 -13.79 6.24
N VAL A 68 8.69 -14.55 5.14
CA VAL A 68 9.01 -15.99 5.22
C VAL A 68 10.47 -16.24 5.59
N VAL A 69 11.39 -15.41 5.08
CA VAL A 69 12.84 -15.61 5.23
C VAL A 69 13.44 -14.66 6.26
N ALA A 70 13.44 -13.37 5.96
CA ALA A 70 13.95 -12.33 6.85
C ALA A 70 13.07 -11.09 6.74
N SER A 71 12.76 -10.48 7.88
CA SER A 71 12.07 -9.20 7.95
C SER A 71 12.97 -8.10 7.38
N GLN A 72 12.38 -7.17 6.64
CA GLN A 72 13.09 -6.07 6.01
C GLN A 72 12.26 -4.78 6.13
N PRO A 73 12.90 -3.61 6.30
CA PRO A 73 12.20 -2.35 6.41
C PRO A 73 11.35 -2.03 5.18
N LEU A 74 10.15 -1.52 5.40
CA LEU A 74 9.30 -0.98 4.34
C LEU A 74 9.73 0.46 4.08
N ARG A 75 10.14 0.76 2.85
CA ARG A 75 10.66 2.08 2.47
C ARG A 75 9.71 2.84 1.57
N ASN A 76 9.84 4.16 1.59
CA ASN A 76 8.99 5.08 0.84
C ASN A 76 7.50 4.78 1.07
N VAL A 77 7.11 4.59 2.33
CA VAL A 77 5.73 4.28 2.67
C VAL A 77 4.89 5.53 2.48
N LEU A 78 3.91 5.45 1.59
CA LEU A 78 3.01 6.53 1.24
C LEU A 78 1.58 6.13 1.63
N PHE A 79 0.97 6.89 2.52
CA PHE A 79 -0.44 6.78 2.85
C PHE A 79 -1.19 7.87 2.11
N THR A 80 -2.25 7.52 1.39
CA THR A 80 -3.11 8.48 0.70
C THR A 80 -4.56 8.18 1.03
N ALA A 81 -5.27 9.15 1.60
CA ALA A 81 -6.72 9.07 1.75
C ALA A 81 -7.37 9.73 0.54
N ASN A 82 -8.30 9.03 -0.11
CA ASN A 82 -9.14 9.69 -1.11
C ASN A 82 -10.19 10.54 -0.39
N ILE A 83 -10.40 11.76 -0.89
CA ILE A 83 -11.24 12.75 -0.24
C ILE A 83 -12.14 13.37 -1.30
N ASP A 84 -13.39 13.58 -0.93
CA ASP A 84 -14.35 14.27 -1.77
C ASP A 84 -13.92 15.72 -2.07
N SER A 85 -14.36 16.24 -3.20
CA SER A 85 -14.03 17.58 -3.69
C SER A 85 -14.52 18.75 -2.82
N ASN A 86 -15.27 18.47 -1.75
CA ASN A 86 -15.94 19.49 -0.93
C ASN A 86 -15.10 19.95 0.27
N VAL A 87 -13.84 19.52 0.38
CA VAL A 87 -12.96 19.90 1.49
C VAL A 87 -12.39 21.30 1.30
N ILE A 88 -12.64 22.17 2.28
CA ILE A 88 -12.16 23.56 2.32
C ILE A 88 -10.73 23.60 2.87
N SER A 89 -10.50 22.88 3.96
CA SER A 89 -9.23 22.87 4.68
C SER A 89 -8.95 21.50 5.27
N MET A 90 -7.67 21.23 5.52
CA MET A 90 -7.23 20.03 6.21
C MET A 90 -6.17 20.39 7.24
N VAL A 91 -6.29 19.81 8.43
CA VAL A 91 -5.26 19.78 9.46
C VAL A 91 -4.93 18.33 9.74
N SER A 92 -3.66 17.94 9.69
CA SER A 92 -3.25 16.57 9.95
C SER A 92 -2.07 16.48 10.90
N GLN A 93 -1.97 15.34 11.58
CA GLN A 93 -0.83 14.98 12.40
C GLN A 93 -0.46 13.51 12.06
N PRO A 94 0.71 13.24 11.47
CA PRO A 94 1.73 14.21 11.04
C PRO A 94 1.25 15.12 9.88
N ASP A 95 2.05 16.14 9.55
CA ASP A 95 1.77 17.04 8.43
C ASP A 95 1.74 16.27 7.10
N SER A 96 0.74 16.57 6.28
CA SER A 96 0.63 15.99 4.95
C SER A 96 1.65 16.60 3.99
N LEU A 97 2.18 15.82 3.05
CA LEU A 97 2.98 16.34 1.94
C LEU A 97 2.18 17.18 0.95
N THR A 98 0.88 16.92 0.81
CA THR A 98 0.02 17.57 -0.18
C THR A 98 -1.35 17.86 0.40
N LYS A 99 -2.08 18.78 -0.21
CA LYS A 99 -3.49 19.06 0.13
C LYS A 99 -4.44 17.87 -0.11
N GLN A 100 -3.96 16.77 -0.70
CA GLN A 100 -4.71 15.54 -0.99
C GLN A 100 -4.49 14.45 0.08
N ALA A 101 -4.31 14.83 1.35
CA ALA A 101 -4.14 13.90 2.48
C ALA A 101 -3.19 12.74 2.19
N THR A 102 -1.95 13.12 1.87
CA THR A 102 -0.88 12.18 1.58
C THR A 102 0.24 12.34 2.61
N TRP A 103 0.63 11.23 3.25
CA TRP A 103 1.67 11.18 4.27
C TRP A 103 2.77 10.22 3.84
N LYS A 104 4.02 10.65 3.99
CA LYS A 104 5.18 9.87 3.58
C LYS A 104 6.06 9.55 4.78
N TYR A 105 6.36 8.28 4.94
CA TYR A 105 7.36 7.79 5.86
C TYR A 105 8.55 7.26 5.06
N PRO A 106 9.78 7.72 5.34
CA PRO A 106 10.98 7.19 4.68
C PRO A 106 11.12 5.68 4.88
N GLU A 107 10.81 5.22 6.09
CA GLU A 107 10.93 3.84 6.51
C GLU A 107 9.92 3.51 7.62
N ILE A 108 9.40 2.28 7.62
CA ILE A 108 8.64 1.66 8.71
C ILE A 108 9.19 0.25 8.95
N SER A 109 9.62 -0.04 10.17
CA SER A 109 10.23 -1.32 10.58
C SER A 109 10.16 -1.52 12.10
N GLU A 110 10.61 -2.68 12.60
CA GLU A 110 10.75 -2.93 14.05
C GLU A 110 11.67 -1.94 14.77
N THR A 111 12.61 -1.31 14.05
CA THR A 111 13.57 -0.36 14.62
C THR A 111 13.09 1.08 14.57
N THR A 112 12.01 1.36 13.84
CA THR A 112 11.39 2.70 13.84
C THR A 112 10.68 2.98 15.16
N GLU A 113 10.34 4.25 15.41
CA GLU A 113 9.63 4.68 16.63
C GLU A 113 8.41 3.80 16.91
N ASN A 114 8.19 3.50 18.20
CA ASN A 114 7.14 2.59 18.68
C ASN A 114 7.15 1.21 17.99
N SER A 115 8.33 0.74 17.54
CA SER A 115 8.52 -0.54 16.88
C SER A 115 7.66 -0.73 15.61
N GLY A 116 7.49 0.36 14.84
CA GLY A 116 6.71 0.35 13.60
C GLY A 116 5.20 0.40 13.82
N LEU A 117 4.75 0.74 15.03
CA LEU A 117 3.37 1.13 15.34
C LEU A 117 3.22 2.65 15.18
N GLY A 118 2.13 3.11 14.58
CA GLY A 118 1.85 4.54 14.54
C GLY A 118 0.41 4.86 14.17
N SER A 119 0.12 6.16 14.20
CA SER A 119 -1.21 6.70 13.94
C SER A 119 -1.11 8.01 13.17
N ILE A 120 -1.92 8.14 12.13
CA ILE A 120 -2.12 9.37 11.37
C ILE A 120 -3.52 9.87 11.70
N LYS A 121 -3.65 11.14 12.06
CA LYS A 121 -4.93 11.79 12.30
C LYS A 121 -5.08 12.94 11.32
N ALA A 122 -6.25 13.06 10.72
CA ALA A 122 -6.57 14.18 9.84
C ALA A 122 -7.98 14.67 10.13
N LYS A 123 -8.12 15.99 10.16
CA LYS A 123 -9.38 16.70 10.27
C LYS A 123 -9.58 17.48 8.98
N PHE A 124 -10.76 17.32 8.38
CA PHE A 124 -11.19 17.98 7.16
C PHE A 124 -12.39 18.86 7.47
N ASP A 125 -12.34 20.14 7.08
CA ASP A 125 -13.50 21.02 7.13
C ASP A 125 -14.21 20.99 5.76
N ILE A 126 -15.54 20.83 5.76
CA ILE A 126 -16.34 20.56 4.56
C ILE A 126 -17.21 21.76 4.20
N ALA A 127 -17.26 22.10 2.91
CA ALA A 127 -18.19 23.11 2.38
C ALA A 127 -19.61 22.56 2.23
N ASN A 128 -20.59 23.42 2.52
CA ASN A 128 -22.01 23.21 2.20
C ASN A 128 -22.74 22.06 2.94
N GLY A 129 -22.33 21.73 4.17
CA GLY A 129 -23.18 21.05 5.16
C GLY A 129 -23.58 19.60 4.82
N GLY A 130 -22.76 18.86 4.08
CA GLY A 130 -22.96 17.43 3.83
C GLY A 130 -21.83 16.59 4.44
N PRO A 131 -22.12 15.42 5.04
CA PRO A 131 -21.05 14.53 5.48
C PRO A 131 -20.21 14.10 4.28
N SER A 132 -18.88 14.17 4.38
CA SER A 132 -18.01 13.61 3.34
C SER A 132 -18.21 12.09 3.29
N CYS A 133 -18.24 11.51 2.11
CA CYS A 133 -18.26 10.06 1.97
C CYS A 133 -16.94 9.49 2.48
N PRO A 134 -16.96 8.56 3.46
CA PRO A 134 -15.76 7.84 3.85
C PRO A 134 -15.16 7.15 2.62
N SER A 135 -13.86 7.31 2.40
CA SER A 135 -13.18 6.71 1.25
C SER A 135 -12.05 5.77 1.66
N SER A 136 -11.66 4.92 0.72
CA SER A 136 -10.54 4.00 0.89
C SER A 136 -9.23 4.76 1.15
N VAL A 137 -8.43 4.19 2.04
CA VAL A 137 -7.02 4.59 2.23
C VAL A 137 -6.15 3.68 1.39
N TYR A 138 -5.25 4.30 0.65
CA TYR A 138 -4.27 3.66 -0.22
C TYR A 138 -2.92 3.69 0.46
N VAL A 139 -2.21 2.58 0.43
CA VAL A 139 -0.84 2.54 0.92
C VAL A 139 0.09 1.94 -0.10
N GLN A 140 1.19 2.64 -0.33
CA GLN A 140 2.26 2.21 -1.23
C GLN A 140 3.57 2.11 -0.47
N PHE A 141 4.36 1.07 -0.70
CA PHE A 141 5.71 0.95 -0.17
C PHE A 141 6.56 0.01 -1.03
N GLN A 142 7.87 0.09 -0.84
CA GLN A 142 8.82 -0.88 -1.39
C GLN A 142 9.53 -1.63 -0.27
N CYS A 143 9.99 -2.83 -0.59
CA CYS A 143 10.85 -3.62 0.27
C CYS A 143 11.97 -4.21 -0.58
N ILE A 144 13.22 -4.11 -0.10
CA ILE A 144 14.41 -4.60 -0.79
C ILE A 144 15.09 -5.63 0.13
N GLY A 145 15.67 -6.67 -0.47
CA GLY A 145 16.41 -7.73 0.23
C GLY A 145 15.58 -8.99 0.50
N THR A 146 14.28 -8.97 0.26
CA THR A 146 13.38 -10.10 0.52
C THR A 146 12.17 -10.10 -0.43
N ILE A 147 11.44 -11.21 -0.48
CA ILE A 147 10.17 -11.37 -1.18
C ILE A 147 9.16 -12.10 -0.29
N LEU A 148 7.88 -11.80 -0.46
CA LEU A 148 6.81 -12.40 0.36
C LEU A 148 6.57 -13.89 0.03
N SER A 149 6.88 -14.32 -1.19
CA SER A 149 6.66 -15.70 -1.62
C SER A 149 7.65 -16.70 -1.01
N GLY A 150 8.79 -16.23 -0.50
CA GLY A 150 9.88 -17.08 -0.04
C GLY A 150 10.56 -17.89 -1.14
N VAL A 151 10.21 -17.68 -2.42
CA VAL A 151 10.81 -18.41 -3.54
C VAL A 151 12.29 -18.09 -3.66
N ASP A 152 13.09 -19.13 -3.90
CA ASP A 152 14.51 -19.00 -4.16
C ASP A 152 14.90 -19.63 -5.51
N PHE A 153 16.05 -19.22 -6.02
CA PHE A 153 16.64 -19.71 -7.25
C PHE A 153 18.01 -20.30 -6.95
N GLU A 154 18.21 -21.52 -7.44
CA GLU A 154 19.49 -22.19 -7.41
C GLU A 154 19.96 -22.44 -8.85
N LEU A 155 21.25 -22.21 -9.09
CA LEU A 155 21.87 -22.51 -10.37
C LEU A 155 22.43 -23.94 -10.32
N ILE A 156 21.96 -24.78 -11.23
CA ILE A 156 22.43 -26.16 -11.36
C ILE A 156 23.48 -26.23 -12.48
N GLY A 157 24.67 -26.74 -12.15
CA GLY A 157 25.80 -26.90 -13.08
C GLY A 157 26.92 -25.87 -12.89
N SER A 158 28.07 -26.11 -13.52
CA SER A 158 29.31 -25.36 -13.30
C SER A 158 29.64 -24.31 -14.38
N GLY A 159 28.89 -24.26 -15.48
CA GLY A 159 29.18 -23.39 -16.63
C GLY A 159 28.82 -21.92 -16.43
N TYR A 160 28.05 -21.60 -15.39
CA TYR A 160 27.60 -20.24 -15.08
C TYR A 160 27.75 -19.96 -13.60
N ARG A 161 27.68 -18.69 -13.21
CA ARG A 161 27.59 -18.26 -11.81
C ARG A 161 26.56 -17.16 -11.66
N LEU A 162 25.87 -17.15 -10.53
CA LEU A 162 24.99 -16.05 -10.15
C LEU A 162 25.84 -14.93 -9.54
N SER A 163 25.99 -13.81 -10.24
CA SER A 163 26.74 -12.66 -9.73
C SER A 163 25.97 -11.88 -8.67
N LEU A 164 24.65 -11.82 -8.78
CA LEU A 164 23.78 -11.07 -7.87
C LEU A 164 22.36 -11.65 -7.91
N VAL A 165 21.78 -11.89 -6.74
CA VAL A 165 20.35 -12.23 -6.60
C VAL A 165 19.65 -11.03 -5.96
N LYS A 166 18.92 -10.26 -6.76
CA LYS A 166 18.16 -9.11 -6.27
C LYS A 166 16.74 -9.53 -5.92
N ARG A 167 16.39 -9.44 -4.64
CA ARG A 167 15.04 -9.69 -4.12
C ARG A 167 14.39 -8.37 -3.73
N GLN A 168 13.21 -8.09 -4.26
CA GLN A 168 12.45 -6.91 -3.90
C GLN A 168 10.98 -7.13 -4.22
N PHE A 169 10.10 -6.44 -3.50
CA PHE A 169 8.70 -6.31 -3.86
C PHE A 169 8.23 -4.87 -3.61
N CYS A 170 7.25 -4.45 -4.40
CA CYS A 170 6.54 -3.21 -4.19
C CYS A 170 5.05 -3.51 -4.17
N THR A 171 4.31 -2.70 -3.43
CA THR A 171 2.85 -2.76 -3.45
C THR A 171 2.30 -2.18 -4.74
N GLY A 172 1.32 -2.85 -5.32
CA GLY A 172 0.39 -2.22 -6.27
C GLY A 172 -0.61 -1.29 -5.56
N LYS A 173 -1.84 -1.18 -6.08
CA LYS A 173 -2.94 -0.51 -5.36
C LYS A 173 -3.48 -1.45 -4.28
N ILE A 174 -3.08 -1.25 -3.02
CA ILE A 174 -3.69 -1.92 -1.87
C ILE A 174 -4.78 -1.01 -1.30
N PHE A 175 -6.00 -1.52 -1.21
CA PHE A 175 -7.15 -0.83 -0.64
C PHE A 175 -7.40 -1.37 0.77
N PHE A 176 -7.51 -0.47 1.73
CA PHE A 176 -7.97 -0.81 3.07
C PHE A 176 -9.41 -0.31 3.24
N VAL A 177 -10.31 -1.25 3.51
CA VAL A 177 -11.75 -0.98 3.66
C VAL A 177 -11.99 -0.21 4.95
N VAL A 178 -12.81 0.82 4.83
CA VAL A 178 -13.14 1.76 5.91
C VAL A 178 -13.92 1.07 7.02
N LYS A 179 -13.49 1.24 8.27
CA LYS A 179 -14.33 0.98 9.44
C LYS A 179 -15.06 2.26 9.82
N ILE A 180 -16.38 2.29 9.62
CA ILE A 180 -17.21 3.44 9.97
C ILE A 180 -17.77 3.23 11.39
N GLU A 181 -17.38 4.07 12.34
CA GLU A 181 -17.83 3.95 13.74
C GLU A 181 -19.11 4.72 14.04
N LYS A 182 -19.41 5.78 13.28
CA LYS A 182 -20.65 6.55 13.44
C LYS A 182 -21.01 7.29 12.14
N LEU A 183 -22.15 6.93 11.54
CA LEU A 183 -22.86 7.75 10.55
C LEU A 183 -24.06 8.38 11.26
N THR A 184 -24.03 9.69 11.49
CA THR A 184 -25.20 10.42 12.00
C THR A 184 -25.84 11.13 10.82
N PHE A 185 -26.91 10.56 10.27
CA PHE A 185 -27.72 11.25 9.27
C PHE A 185 -28.81 12.05 9.99
N LYS A 186 -28.79 13.38 9.86
CA LYS A 186 -29.95 14.21 10.19
C LYS A 186 -30.74 14.50 8.92
N PHE A 187 -32.02 14.12 8.94
CA PHE A 187 -32.94 14.38 7.85
C PHE A 187 -33.36 15.85 7.85
N SER A 188 -33.24 16.50 6.68
CA SER A 188 -33.97 17.74 6.37
C SER A 188 -34.95 17.46 5.22
N ASN A 189 -36.10 18.14 5.23
CA ASN A 189 -37.29 17.89 4.39
C ASN A 189 -37.09 18.09 2.86
N LEU A 190 -35.87 18.10 2.35
CA LEU A 190 -35.52 18.30 0.93
C LEU A 190 -34.73 17.13 0.29
N GLY A 191 -34.75 15.95 0.91
CA GLY A 191 -34.85 14.68 0.17
C GLY A 191 -33.71 14.28 -0.77
N ARG A 192 -32.42 14.40 -0.41
CA ARG A 192 -31.33 13.54 -0.95
C ARG A 192 -30.18 13.34 0.05
N TYR A 193 -29.95 12.09 0.47
CA TYR A 193 -28.70 11.61 1.08
C TYR A 193 -28.42 10.21 0.54
N TYR A 194 -27.23 9.97 -0.04
CA TYR A 194 -26.76 8.62 -0.37
C TYR A 194 -25.29 8.48 0.01
N CYS A 195 -24.99 7.44 0.78
CA CYS A 195 -23.65 6.93 1.02
C CYS A 195 -23.81 5.40 1.11
N GLU A 196 -23.31 4.65 0.11
CA GLU A 196 -23.25 3.19 0.17
C GLU A 196 -21.84 2.72 0.53
N PRO A 197 -21.63 2.13 1.72
CA PRO A 197 -20.46 1.32 2.00
C PRO A 197 -20.77 -0.14 1.62
N GLY A 198 -20.20 -0.59 0.50
CA GLY A 198 -20.27 -1.99 0.07
C GLY A 198 -19.43 -2.91 0.94
N THR A 199 -20.10 -3.91 1.54
CA THR A 199 -19.60 -5.17 2.12
C THR A 199 -18.63 -5.07 3.30
N ILE A 200 -19.21 -5.23 4.49
CA ILE A 200 -18.52 -5.63 5.71
C ILE A 200 -17.96 -7.05 5.52
N ILE A 201 -16.65 -7.20 5.30
CA ILE A 201 -15.99 -8.47 5.61
C ILE A 201 -15.69 -8.45 7.12
N LYS A 202 -16.62 -9.01 7.90
CA LYS A 202 -16.33 -9.41 9.29
C LYS A 202 -15.27 -10.50 9.21
N GLN A 203 -14.06 -10.24 9.68
CA GLN A 203 -13.14 -11.33 10.02
C GLN A 203 -13.63 -11.94 11.33
N GLN A 204 -14.12 -13.18 11.24
CA GLN A 204 -13.97 -14.18 12.31
C GLN A 204 -12.51 -14.64 12.36
#